data_AF-A0A833PI11-F1
#
_entry.id   AF-A0A833PI11-F1
#
_cell.length_a   1.000
_cell.length_b   1.000
_cell.length_c   1.000
_cell.angle_alpha   90.00
_cell.angle_beta   90.00
_cell.angle_gamma   90.00
#
_symmetry.space_group_name_H-M   'P 1'
#
loop_
_entity.id
_entity.type
_entity.pdbx_description
1 polymer ?
#
loop_
_entity_poly.entity_id
_entity_poly.type
_entity_poly.pdbx_seq_one_letter_code
_entity_poly.pdbx_strand_id
1 'polypeptide(L)'
;MKLTQIAAIFAMASTATLVQAAPVWQDFSITGLYGENYELTPDEKQSTITFEYAAKLKYGDFFAFADRTNSGGQSDTYFEVSPRLSLGAVSGKKLELGPIKDVLIATTWEGGKDMNNYLYGVGVDLAIPYFQYAQLNFYRANNEIQEDDYQLTFAYGIPFKIASEEFLVDGFLDWSTAEKDQVAHSSELNWTTQWK
;
A
#
# COMPACT_ATOMS: atom_id res chain seq x y z
N MET A 1 -0.18 -58.79 6.96
CA MET A 1 0.89 -58.08 6.24
C MET A 1 1.38 -56.93 7.11
N LYS A 2 2.63 -56.95 7.54
CA LYS A 2 3.26 -55.85 8.28
C LYS A 2 3.81 -54.86 7.25
N LEU A 3 3.18 -53.69 7.11
CA LEU A 3 3.80 -52.56 6.41
C LEU A 3 4.54 -51.72 7.45
N THR A 4 5.86 -51.88 7.47
CA THR A 4 6.80 -50.94 8.07
C THR A 4 6.75 -49.64 7.26
N GLN A 5 6.10 -48.61 7.80
CA GLN A 5 6.23 -47.25 7.29
C GLN A 5 7.55 -46.67 7.82
N ILE A 6 8.52 -46.53 6.92
CA ILE A 6 9.73 -45.76 7.18
C ILE A 6 9.33 -44.29 7.06
N ALA A 7 9.15 -43.63 8.21
CA ALA A 7 9.02 -42.18 8.26
C ALA A 7 10.41 -41.57 8.05
N ALA A 8 10.70 -41.10 6.84
CA ALA A 8 11.83 -40.23 6.58
C ALA A 8 11.46 -38.82 7.08
N ILE A 9 11.81 -38.51 8.32
CA ILE A 9 11.77 -37.14 8.84
C ILE A 9 12.93 -36.40 8.19
N PHE A 10 12.65 -35.65 7.12
CA PHE A 10 13.54 -34.60 6.64
C PHE A 10 13.47 -33.46 7.66
N ALA A 11 14.36 -33.51 8.65
CA ALA A 11 14.68 -32.35 9.47
C ALA A 11 15.45 -31.35 8.59
N MET A 12 14.73 -30.58 7.78
CA MET A 12 15.26 -29.32 7.26
C MET A 12 15.25 -28.33 8.42
N ALA A 13 16.32 -28.37 9.21
CA ALA A 13 16.72 -27.23 10.00
C ALA A 13 17.11 -26.11 9.02
N SER A 14 16.11 -25.35 8.55
CA SER A 14 16.36 -24.07 7.94
C SER A 14 16.86 -23.14 9.03
N THR A 15 18.16 -23.14 9.27
CA THR A 15 18.83 -21.94 9.75
C THR A 15 18.73 -20.91 8.63
N ALA A 16 17.54 -20.34 8.46
CA ALA A 16 17.43 -19.02 7.88
C ALA A 16 18.15 -18.11 8.88
N THR A 17 19.43 -17.85 8.63
CA THR A 17 20.03 -16.63 9.14
C THR A 17 19.15 -15.51 8.61
N LEU A 18 18.22 -15.04 9.44
CA LEU A 18 17.49 -13.82 9.19
C LEU A 18 18.57 -12.73 9.14
N VAL A 19 19.07 -12.43 7.94
CA VAL A 19 19.62 -11.12 7.66
C VAL A 19 18.40 -10.20 7.74
N GLN A 20 17.99 -9.85 8.96
CA GLN A 20 17.06 -8.78 9.19
C GLN A 20 17.83 -7.51 8.82
N ALA A 21 17.68 -7.07 7.58
CA ALA A 21 17.96 -5.69 7.25
C ALA A 21 16.96 -4.86 8.06
N ALA A 22 17.42 -4.33 9.21
CA ALA A 22 16.61 -3.42 10.00
C ALA A 22 16.14 -2.26 9.08
N PRO A 23 14.86 -1.89 9.13
CA PRO A 23 14.39 -0.71 8.40
C PRO A 23 15.23 0.51 8.76
N VAL A 24 15.49 1.37 7.78
CA VAL A 24 16.09 2.70 8.00
C VAL A 24 15.20 3.50 8.95
N TRP A 25 13.89 3.43 8.71
CA TRP A 25 12.84 3.80 9.66
C TRP A 25 11.61 2.94 9.40
N GLN A 26 10.76 2.83 10.40
CA GLN A 26 9.44 2.20 10.28
C GLN A 26 8.46 2.91 11.21
N ASP A 27 7.19 2.87 10.84
CA ASP A 27 6.07 3.37 11.61
C ASP A 27 4.92 2.36 11.59
N PHE A 28 4.18 2.27 12.69
CA PHE A 28 3.04 1.38 12.84
C PHE A 28 1.93 2.11 13.57
N SER A 29 0.72 2.08 13.01
CA SER A 29 -0.45 2.71 13.62
C SER A 29 -1.67 1.80 13.61
N ILE A 30 -2.55 2.03 14.59
CA ILE A 30 -3.88 1.44 14.67
C ILE A 30 -4.86 2.59 14.85
N THR A 31 -5.81 2.72 13.93
CA THR A 31 -6.82 3.78 13.94
C THR A 31 -8.20 3.17 14.04
N GLY A 32 -9.06 3.75 14.88
CA GLY A 32 -10.47 3.36 15.00
C GLY A 32 -11.37 4.51 14.55
N LEU A 33 -12.26 4.24 13.60
CA LEU A 33 -13.25 5.20 13.11
C LEU A 33 -14.66 4.64 13.35
N TYR A 34 -15.57 5.52 13.76
CA TYR A 34 -17.00 5.28 13.77
C TYR A 34 -17.68 6.47 13.11
N GLY A 35 -18.62 6.20 12.22
CA GLY A 35 -19.39 7.25 11.56
C GLY A 35 -20.82 6.81 11.28
N GLU A 36 -21.64 7.80 10.99
CA GLU A 36 -23.04 7.69 10.63
C GLU A 36 -23.24 8.42 9.28
N ASN A 37 -24.17 7.96 8.46
CA ASN A 37 -24.46 8.44 7.09
C ASN A 37 -23.43 8.02 6.02
N TYR A 38 -22.94 6.78 6.07
CA TYR A 38 -22.15 6.24 4.96
C TYR A 38 -23.01 6.01 3.70
N GLU A 39 -22.59 6.57 2.56
CA GLU A 39 -23.36 6.56 1.30
C GLU A 39 -23.27 5.23 0.55
N LEU A 40 -22.21 4.46 0.77
CA LEU A 40 -21.89 3.23 0.03
C LEU A 40 -22.01 1.96 0.88
N THR A 41 -22.73 2.01 2.01
CA THR A 41 -22.88 0.89 2.94
C THR A 41 -24.34 0.43 3.07
N PRO A 42 -24.58 -0.86 3.39
CA PRO A 42 -25.94 -1.36 3.64
C PRO A 42 -26.63 -0.75 4.86
N ASP A 43 -25.87 -0.24 5.83
CA ASP A 43 -26.33 0.46 7.04
C ASP A 43 -25.61 1.81 7.11
N GLU A 44 -26.35 2.88 7.44
CA GLU A 44 -25.81 4.23 7.57
C GLU A 44 -24.69 4.31 8.62
N LYS A 45 -24.60 3.32 9.53
CA LYS A 45 -23.54 3.22 10.54
C LYS A 45 -22.44 2.27 10.11
N GLN A 46 -21.20 2.72 10.29
CA GLN A 46 -20.02 1.91 10.08
C GLN A 46 -18.98 2.16 11.17
N SER A 47 -18.28 1.09 11.55
CA SER A 47 -17.04 1.17 12.32
C SER A 47 -15.91 0.50 11.55
N THR A 48 -14.73 1.11 11.55
CA THR A 48 -13.54 0.60 10.86
C THR A 48 -12.36 0.64 11.82
N ILE A 49 -11.61 -0.46 11.86
CA ILE A 49 -10.28 -0.51 12.48
C ILE A 49 -9.26 -0.65 11.36
N THR A 50 -8.36 0.31 11.25
CA THR A 50 -7.27 0.34 10.28
C THR A 50 -5.96 -0.01 10.97
N PHE A 51 -5.23 -0.96 10.42
CA PHE A 51 -3.82 -1.20 10.76
C PHE A 51 -2.97 -0.65 9.64
N GLU A 52 -1.94 0.12 9.94
CA GLU A 52 -1.02 0.68 8.94
C GLU A 52 0.43 0.39 9.34
N TYR A 53 1.25 0.04 8.35
CA TYR A 53 2.69 -0.13 8.50
C TYR A 53 3.43 0.51 7.33
N ALA A 54 4.36 1.42 7.65
CA ALA A 54 5.21 2.08 6.68
C ALA A 54 6.69 1.85 7.05
N ALA A 55 7.54 1.57 6.08
CA ALA A 55 8.96 1.38 6.32
C ALA A 55 9.82 1.83 5.15
N LYS A 56 10.93 2.52 5.44
CA LYS A 56 12.03 2.69 4.49
C LYS A 56 13.08 1.62 4.71
N LEU A 57 13.46 0.95 3.63
CA LEU A 57 14.48 -0.09 3.61
C LEU A 57 15.71 0.41 2.87
N LYS A 58 16.79 -0.38 2.92
CA LYS A 58 18.05 -0.06 2.22
C LYS A 58 17.87 0.11 0.71
N TYR A 59 17.02 -0.70 0.10
CA TYR A 59 16.86 -0.80 -1.36
C TYR A 59 15.46 -0.43 -1.84
N GLY A 60 14.62 0.14 -0.99
CA GLY A 60 13.22 0.34 -1.29
C GLY A 60 12.43 0.85 -0.11
N ASP A 61 11.12 0.77 -0.21
CA ASP A 61 10.20 1.03 0.88
C ASP A 61 9.01 0.07 0.79
N PHE A 62 8.25 0.05 1.87
CA PHE A 62 7.11 -0.82 2.05
C PHE A 62 6.01 0.00 2.73
N PHE A 63 4.83 -0.03 2.17
CA PHE A 63 3.61 0.46 2.80
C PHE A 63 2.58 -0.65 2.79
N ALA A 64 1.82 -0.80 3.87
CA ALA A 64 0.66 -1.65 3.89
C ALA A 64 -0.39 -1.10 4.85
N PHE A 65 -1.66 -1.31 4.52
CA PHE A 65 -2.74 -1.13 5.47
C PHE A 65 -3.77 -2.25 5.36
N ALA A 66 -4.54 -2.44 6.42
CA ALA A 66 -5.67 -3.35 6.43
C ALA A 66 -6.82 -2.75 7.24
N ASP A 67 -7.99 -2.67 6.61
CA ASP A 67 -9.22 -2.22 7.22
C ASP A 67 -10.08 -3.43 7.60
N ARG A 68 -10.53 -3.45 8.86
CA ARG A 68 -11.63 -4.30 9.31
C ARG A 68 -12.84 -3.42 9.53
N THR A 69 -13.80 -3.56 8.64
CA THR A 69 -15.02 -2.74 8.63
C THR A 69 -16.21 -3.55 9.10
N ASN A 70 -17.07 -2.97 9.95
CA ASN A 70 -18.35 -3.52 10.35
C ASN A 70 -19.47 -2.52 10.04
N SER A 71 -20.49 -2.96 9.31
CA SER A 71 -21.68 -2.18 8.98
C SER A 71 -22.89 -3.12 8.87
N GLY A 72 -24.03 -2.77 9.50
CA GLY A 72 -25.27 -3.54 9.37
C GLY A 72 -25.21 -5.00 9.86
N GLY A 73 -24.32 -5.30 10.80
CA GLY A 73 -24.08 -6.67 11.28
C GLY A 73 -23.25 -7.54 10.33
N GLN A 74 -22.72 -6.98 9.25
CA GLN A 74 -21.75 -7.61 8.36
C GLN A 74 -20.35 -7.07 8.64
N SER A 75 -19.34 -7.89 8.35
CA SER A 75 -17.94 -7.53 8.53
C SER A 75 -17.14 -7.90 7.29
N ASP A 76 -16.36 -6.96 6.79
CA ASP A 76 -15.49 -7.15 5.64
C ASP A 76 -14.06 -6.72 5.98
N THR A 77 -13.11 -7.29 5.25
CA THR A 77 -11.70 -6.93 5.36
C THR A 77 -11.19 -6.57 3.98
N TYR A 78 -10.51 -5.44 3.91
CA TYR A 78 -9.77 -4.96 2.74
C TYR A 78 -8.35 -4.64 3.19
N PHE A 79 -7.36 -4.89 2.33
CA PHE A 79 -5.97 -4.53 2.61
C PHE A 79 -5.25 -4.17 1.34
N GLU A 80 -4.18 -3.40 1.50
CA GLU A 80 -3.21 -3.13 0.45
C GLU A 80 -1.79 -3.37 0.96
N VAL A 81 -0.95 -3.90 0.08
CA VAL A 81 0.48 -4.12 0.32
C VAL A 81 1.27 -3.60 -0.86
N SER A 82 2.06 -2.54 -0.64
CA SER A 82 2.67 -1.72 -1.68
C SER A 82 4.20 -1.65 -1.53
N PRO A 83 4.95 -2.72 -1.82
CA PRO A 83 6.40 -2.67 -1.82
C PRO A 83 6.92 -1.96 -3.07
N ARG A 84 7.98 -1.17 -2.90
CA ARG A 84 8.72 -0.54 -4.01
C ARG A 84 10.21 -0.83 -3.91
N LEU A 85 10.85 -1.07 -5.05
CA LEU A 85 12.29 -1.33 -5.16
C LEU A 85 12.99 -0.20 -5.92
N SER A 86 13.92 0.47 -5.25
CA SER A 86 14.69 1.58 -5.78
C SER A 86 15.77 1.10 -6.75
N LEU A 87 15.68 1.52 -8.01
CA LEU A 87 16.69 1.21 -9.02
C LEU A 87 18.00 1.98 -8.73
N GLY A 88 17.91 3.20 -8.20
CA GLY A 88 19.08 3.96 -7.81
C GLY A 88 19.86 3.29 -6.67
N ALA A 89 19.17 2.87 -5.61
CA ALA A 89 19.78 2.20 -4.47
C ALA A 89 20.33 0.81 -4.83
N VAL A 90 19.62 0.02 -5.64
CA VAL A 90 20.08 -1.30 -6.08
C VAL A 90 21.30 -1.19 -6.98
N SER A 91 21.29 -0.26 -7.94
CA SER A 91 22.40 -0.08 -8.89
C SER A 91 23.59 0.68 -8.32
N GLY A 92 23.42 1.37 -7.19
CA GLY A 92 24.41 2.30 -6.64
C GLY A 92 24.62 3.56 -7.49
N LYS A 93 23.74 3.82 -8.47
CA LYS A 93 23.80 5.00 -9.35
C LYS A 93 22.74 6.01 -8.94
N LYS A 94 23.06 7.29 -9.10
CA LYS A 94 22.07 8.36 -8.96
C LYS A 94 21.18 8.39 -10.20
N LEU A 95 19.90 8.11 -10.02
CA LEU A 95 18.87 8.20 -11.07
C LEU A 95 18.03 9.46 -10.85
N GLU A 96 18.72 10.61 -10.88
CA GLU A 96 18.14 11.92 -10.57
C GLU A 96 18.00 12.76 -11.85
N LEU A 97 16.85 13.41 -12.03
CA LEU A 97 16.61 14.35 -13.13
C LEU A 97 15.58 15.42 -12.72
N GLY A 98 16.03 16.66 -12.56
CA GLY A 98 15.16 17.76 -12.12
C GLY A 98 14.54 17.44 -10.75
N PRO A 99 13.21 17.44 -10.60
CA PRO A 99 12.57 17.09 -9.33
C PRO A 99 12.60 15.59 -9.01
N ILE A 100 13.00 14.71 -9.94
CA ILE A 100 13.06 13.27 -9.69
C ILE A 100 14.33 12.96 -8.90
N LYS A 101 14.18 12.33 -7.73
CA LYS A 101 15.26 11.87 -6.86
C LYS A 101 15.62 10.40 -7.11
N ASP A 102 14.65 9.60 -7.54
CA ASP A 102 14.84 8.18 -7.76
C ASP A 102 13.77 7.62 -8.69
N VAL A 103 14.06 6.47 -9.29
CA VAL A 103 13.14 5.69 -10.11
C VAL A 103 13.03 4.29 -9.51
N LEU A 104 11.81 3.81 -9.34
CA LEU A 104 11.49 2.60 -8.61
C LEU A 104 10.66 1.65 -9.46
N ILE A 105 10.81 0.35 -9.21
CA ILE A 105 9.76 -0.62 -9.52
C ILE A 105 8.73 -0.50 -8.41
N ALA A 106 7.47 -0.25 -8.76
CA ALA A 106 6.38 -0.12 -7.81
C ALA A 106 5.37 -1.24 -8.04
N THR A 107 4.86 -1.81 -6.95
CA THR A 107 3.80 -2.83 -7.00
C THR A 107 2.83 -2.61 -5.86
N THR A 108 1.55 -2.95 -6.07
CA THR A 108 0.54 -3.01 -5.02
C THR A 108 -0.24 -4.30 -5.16
N TRP A 109 -0.53 -4.96 -4.04
CA TRP A 109 -1.52 -6.01 -3.95
C TRP A 109 -2.68 -5.51 -3.12
N GLU A 110 -3.85 -5.41 -3.75
CA GLU A 110 -5.11 -5.11 -3.11
C GLU A 110 -5.87 -6.41 -2.90
N GLY A 111 -6.43 -6.62 -1.72
CA GLY A 111 -7.15 -7.85 -1.41
C GLY A 111 -8.31 -7.62 -0.46
N GLY A 112 -9.36 -8.40 -0.65
CA GLY A 112 -10.55 -8.35 0.16
C GLY A 112 -11.45 -9.57 -0.05
N LYS A 113 -12.71 -9.45 0.33
CA LYS A 113 -13.68 -10.54 0.24
C LYS A 113 -13.96 -11.00 -1.19
N ASP A 114 -13.30 -12.08 -1.60
CA ASP A 114 -13.45 -12.74 -2.90
C ASP A 114 -12.87 -11.95 -4.09
N MET A 115 -11.88 -11.07 -3.87
CA MET A 115 -11.14 -10.40 -4.95
C MET A 115 -9.67 -10.17 -4.60
N ASN A 116 -8.85 -10.06 -5.65
CA ASN A 116 -7.48 -9.57 -5.57
C ASN A 116 -7.20 -8.69 -6.78
N ASN A 117 -6.52 -7.55 -6.58
CA ASN A 117 -5.96 -6.79 -7.70
C ASN A 117 -4.44 -6.71 -7.54
N TYR A 118 -3.72 -6.84 -8.64
CA TYR A 118 -2.26 -6.79 -8.68
C TYR A 118 -1.80 -5.66 -9.58
N LEU A 119 -1.29 -4.60 -8.97
CA LEU A 119 -0.77 -3.44 -9.65
C LEU A 119 0.75 -3.54 -9.77
N TYR A 120 1.27 -3.20 -10.94
CA TYR A 120 2.71 -3.18 -11.19
C TYR A 120 3.09 -2.06 -12.16
N GLY A 121 4.24 -1.44 -11.93
CA GLY A 121 4.71 -0.38 -12.79
C GLY A 121 5.91 0.39 -12.24
N VAL A 122 5.92 1.70 -12.52
CA VAL A 122 7.08 2.56 -12.26
C VAL A 122 6.70 3.63 -11.24
N GLY A 123 7.53 3.75 -10.20
CA GLY A 123 7.46 4.82 -9.21
C GLY A 123 8.57 5.85 -9.42
N VAL A 124 8.30 7.10 -9.05
CA VAL A 124 9.30 8.16 -8.92
C VAL A 124 9.16 8.85 -7.57
N ASP A 125 10.28 9.04 -6.89
CA ASP A 125 10.33 9.86 -5.68
C ASP A 125 10.69 11.30 -6.08
N LEU A 126 9.92 12.28 -5.60
CA LEU A 126 10.04 13.69 -6.00
C LEU A 126 10.64 14.56 -4.89
N ALA A 127 11.49 15.51 -5.29
CA ALA A 127 12.05 16.58 -4.47
C ALA A 127 11.11 17.81 -4.51
N ILE A 128 9.97 17.73 -3.85
CA ILE A 128 9.04 18.85 -3.74
C ILE A 128 9.35 19.64 -2.46
N PRO A 129 9.59 20.96 -2.51
CA PRO A 129 9.80 21.77 -1.31
C PRO A 129 8.66 21.59 -0.30
N TYR A 130 8.99 21.52 0.98
CA TYR A 130 8.07 21.30 2.12
C TYR A 130 7.49 19.89 2.27
N PHE A 131 7.69 18.99 1.31
CA PHE A 131 7.23 17.61 1.42
C PHE A 131 8.32 16.76 2.09
N GLN A 132 7.95 16.04 3.16
CA GLN A 132 8.78 14.97 3.72
C GLN A 132 8.94 13.85 2.69
N TYR A 133 7.86 13.50 2.01
CA TYR A 133 7.87 12.65 0.83
C TYR A 133 6.79 13.09 -0.16
N ALA A 134 7.08 12.88 -1.43
CA ALA A 134 6.16 13.05 -2.55
C ALA A 134 6.51 11.95 -3.55
N GLN A 135 5.57 11.06 -3.81
CA GLN A 135 5.80 9.83 -4.55
C GLN A 135 4.72 9.72 -5.62
N LEU A 136 5.13 9.47 -6.86
CA LEU A 136 4.21 9.27 -7.97
C LEU A 136 4.43 7.88 -8.55
N ASN A 137 3.40 7.06 -8.59
CA ASN A 137 3.46 5.70 -9.10
C ASN A 137 2.46 5.54 -10.24
N PHE A 138 2.92 4.92 -11.32
CA PHE A 138 2.12 4.63 -12.51
C PHE A 138 2.03 3.12 -12.67
N TYR A 139 0.82 2.59 -12.63
CA TYR A 139 0.55 1.16 -12.62
C TYR A 139 -0.25 0.72 -13.84
N ARG A 140 -0.02 -0.51 -14.27
CA ARG A 140 -1.05 -1.36 -14.88
C ARG A 140 -1.70 -2.15 -13.73
N ALA A 141 -3.02 -2.08 -13.60
CA ALA A 141 -3.73 -2.93 -12.64
C ALA A 141 -4.21 -4.20 -13.35
N ASN A 142 -3.91 -5.35 -12.75
CA ASN A 142 -4.54 -6.61 -13.12
C ASN A 142 -5.67 -6.90 -12.13
N ASN A 143 -6.90 -6.80 -12.58
CA ASN A 143 -8.09 -6.80 -11.73
C ASN A 143 -8.80 -8.17 -11.81
N GLU A 144 -9.29 -8.67 -10.67
CA GLU A 144 -10.00 -9.97 -10.66
C GLU A 144 -11.45 -9.84 -11.17
N ILE A 145 -12.13 -8.74 -10.82
CA ILE A 145 -13.56 -8.54 -11.12
C ILE A 145 -13.76 -7.59 -12.29
N GLN A 146 -13.05 -6.46 -12.30
CA GLN A 146 -13.08 -5.48 -13.39
C GLN A 146 -12.05 -5.85 -14.46
N GLU A 147 -12.16 -5.23 -15.64
CA GLU A 147 -11.08 -5.28 -16.62
C GLU A 147 -9.83 -4.58 -16.09
N ASP A 148 -8.68 -5.00 -16.61
CA ASP A 148 -7.39 -4.41 -16.29
C ASP A 148 -7.33 -2.95 -16.79
N ASP A 149 -6.96 -2.02 -15.92
CA ASP A 149 -6.91 -0.58 -16.18
C ASP A 149 -5.50 0.01 -15.93
N TYR A 150 -5.39 1.33 -15.92
CA TYR A 150 -4.19 2.05 -15.47
C TYR A 150 -4.51 2.91 -14.26
N GLN A 151 -3.60 2.93 -13.29
CA GLN A 151 -3.72 3.75 -12.09
C GLN A 151 -2.51 4.69 -11.91
N LEU A 152 -2.80 5.93 -11.55
CA LEU A 152 -1.85 6.91 -11.05
C LEU A 152 -2.06 7.09 -9.55
N THR A 153 -1.05 6.79 -8.75
CA THR A 153 -1.04 7.03 -7.30
C THR A 153 -0.07 8.15 -6.97
N PHE A 154 -0.55 9.21 -6.32
CA PHE A 154 0.28 10.25 -5.71
C PHE A 154 0.19 10.17 -4.19
N ALA A 155 1.27 9.73 -3.53
CA ALA A 155 1.36 9.69 -2.07
C ALA A 155 2.27 10.82 -1.55
N TYR A 156 1.84 11.48 -0.47
CA TYR A 156 2.56 12.64 0.07
C TYR A 156 2.49 12.75 1.59
N GLY A 157 3.48 13.44 2.15
CA GLY A 157 3.52 13.82 3.55
C GLY A 157 4.14 15.21 3.70
N ILE A 158 3.44 16.12 4.37
CA ILE A 158 3.80 17.53 4.57
C ILE A 158 3.91 17.78 6.07
N PRO A 159 5.11 17.83 6.64
CA PRO A 159 5.32 18.14 8.04
C PRO A 159 5.20 19.64 8.28
N PHE A 160 4.64 20.04 9.41
CA PHE A 160 4.57 21.43 9.84
C PHE A 160 4.65 21.53 11.36
N LYS A 161 4.90 22.74 11.88
CA LYS A 161 5.00 22.99 13.32
C LYS A 161 4.03 24.08 13.73
N ILE A 162 3.31 23.84 14.82
CA ILE A 162 2.53 24.87 15.51
C ILE A 162 3.09 24.95 16.94
N ALA A 163 3.69 26.09 17.27
CA ALA A 163 4.45 26.29 18.51
C ALA A 163 5.57 25.25 18.70
N SER A 164 5.52 24.44 19.77
CA SER A 164 6.49 23.39 20.07
C SER A 164 6.13 22.02 19.48
N GLU A 165 4.93 21.87 18.93
CA GLU A 165 4.40 20.58 18.50
C GLU A 165 4.64 20.35 17.01
N GLU A 166 4.91 19.10 16.66
CA GLU A 166 5.12 18.63 15.28
C GLU A 166 3.85 17.95 14.79
N PHE A 167 3.44 18.29 13.57
CA PHE A 167 2.26 17.75 12.91
C PHE A 167 2.63 17.25 11.52
N LEU A 168 1.84 16.31 10.99
CA LEU A 168 1.97 15.78 9.65
C LEU A 168 0.61 15.74 8.96
N VAL A 169 0.52 16.39 7.79
CA VAL A 169 -0.55 16.08 6.84
C VAL A 169 -0.02 15.06 5.86
N ASP A 170 -0.55 13.86 5.86
CA ASP A 170 -0.21 12.83 4.88
C ASP A 170 -1.47 12.26 4.20
N GLY A 171 -1.26 11.60 3.07
CA GLY A 171 -2.36 11.07 2.28
C GLY A 171 -1.91 10.55 0.92
N PHE A 172 -2.91 10.13 0.16
CA PHE A 172 -2.74 9.63 -1.20
C PHE A 172 -3.90 10.07 -2.09
N LEU A 173 -3.61 10.11 -3.39
CA LEU A 173 -4.58 10.29 -4.45
C LEU A 173 -4.39 9.16 -5.46
N ASP A 174 -5.44 8.40 -5.71
CA ASP A 174 -5.51 7.37 -6.74
C ASP A 174 -6.47 7.79 -7.83
N TRP A 175 -5.98 7.77 -9.06
CA TRP A 175 -6.79 7.99 -10.26
C TRP A 175 -6.66 6.78 -11.18
N SER A 176 -7.79 6.18 -11.55
CA SER A 176 -7.82 5.06 -12.50
C SER A 176 -8.56 5.42 -13.79
N THR A 177 -8.15 4.78 -14.89
CA THR A 177 -8.75 4.98 -16.21
C THR A 177 -10.09 4.28 -16.33
N ALA A 178 -11.01 4.84 -17.13
CA ALA A 178 -12.26 4.16 -17.45
C ALA A 178 -12.00 2.98 -18.40
N GLU A 179 -12.58 1.81 -18.11
CA GLU A 179 -12.59 0.65 -19.00
C GLU A 179 -14.02 0.29 -19.40
N LYS A 180 -14.23 0.07 -20.71
CA LYS A 180 -15.56 -0.21 -21.28
C LYS A 180 -15.69 -1.69 -21.64
N ASP A 181 -16.16 -2.53 -20.72
CA ASP A 181 -16.65 -3.87 -21.06
C ASP A 181 -17.61 -4.46 -20.01
N GLN A 182 -17.75 -5.80 -19.93
CA GLN A 182 -18.77 -6.58 -19.21
C GLN A 182 -19.12 -6.09 -17.79
N VAL A 183 -18.13 -5.59 -17.04
CA VAL A 183 -18.33 -4.80 -15.83
C VAL A 183 -17.75 -3.41 -16.10
N ALA A 184 -18.61 -2.47 -16.49
CA ALA A 184 -18.18 -1.12 -16.84
C ALA A 184 -17.56 -0.43 -15.62
N HIS A 185 -16.33 0.06 -15.78
CA HIS A 185 -15.63 0.86 -14.79
C HIS A 185 -15.49 2.29 -15.33
N SER A 186 -15.98 3.26 -14.57
CA SER A 186 -15.79 4.67 -14.90
C SER A 186 -14.51 5.15 -14.26
N SER A 187 -13.81 6.07 -14.93
CA SER A 187 -12.66 6.74 -14.33
C SER A 187 -13.06 7.32 -12.97
N GLU A 188 -12.27 6.98 -11.96
CA GLU A 188 -12.50 7.37 -10.58
C GLU A 188 -11.27 8.08 -10.01
N LEU A 189 -11.52 8.86 -8.97
CA LEU A 189 -10.52 9.59 -8.22
C LEU A 189 -10.82 9.40 -6.74
N ASN A 190 -9.97 8.65 -6.04
CA ASN A 190 -9.97 8.61 -4.59
C ASN A 190 -8.90 9.57 -4.07
N TRP A 191 -9.25 10.48 -3.17
CA TRP A 191 -8.30 11.34 -2.50
C TRP A 191 -8.56 11.31 -1.00
N THR A 192 -7.62 10.72 -0.27
CA THR A 192 -7.70 10.58 1.18
C THR A 192 -6.54 11.30 1.83
N THR A 193 -6.84 12.15 2.82
CA THR A 193 -5.87 12.89 3.62
C THR A 193 -6.18 12.71 5.09
N GLN A 194 -5.14 12.51 5.89
CA GLN A 194 -5.24 12.44 7.33
C GLN A 194 -4.28 13.45 7.98
N TRP A 195 -4.62 13.80 9.22
CA TRP A 195 -3.87 14.74 10.05
C TRP A 195 -3.34 13.97 11.25
N LYS A 196 -2.03 13.95 11.41
CA LYS A 196 -1.31 13.33 12.53
C LYS A 196 -0.66 14.43 13.37
#